data_AF-A0A0W0Y0U3-F1
#
_entry.id   AF-A0A0W0Y0U3-F1
#
_cell.length_a   1.000
_cell.length_b   1.000
_cell.length_c   1.000
_cell.angle_alpha   90.00
_cell.angle_beta   90.00
_cell.angle_gamma   90.00
#
_symmetry.space_group_name_H-M   'P 1'
#
loop_
_entity.id
_entity.type
_entity.pdbx_description
1 polymer ?
#
loop_
_entity_poly.entity_id
_entity_poly.type
_entity_poly.pdbx_seq_one_letter_code
_entity_poly.pdbx_strand_id
1 'polypeptide(L)'
;MPLQLIDSNNESILNVKNDAVGSMGIAPYQETEGEEYMNEQQRAHIEKILLAWMRSLMEEVDRTVSHMKEEAANFADPNDRASQEEEFSLELRTRDRERKLIKKIEDALERLRDEDFGYCEACGVEIGLRRLEARPTATLCIDCKTLSEIKERQNQGS
;
A
#
# COMPACT_ATOMS: atom_id res chain seq x y z
N MET A 1 26.89 -7.95 -45.11
CA MET A 1 27.38 -8.44 -43.80
C MET A 1 26.71 -7.62 -42.72
N PRO A 2 25.90 -8.21 -41.83
CA PRO A 2 25.40 -7.51 -40.65
C PRO A 2 26.45 -7.59 -39.53
N LEU A 3 26.75 -6.45 -38.91
CA LEU A 3 27.34 -6.40 -37.59
C LEU A 3 26.23 -5.95 -36.64
N GLN A 4 25.68 -6.91 -35.90
CA GLN A 4 25.04 -6.61 -34.62
C GLN A 4 26.14 -6.19 -33.64
N LEU A 5 25.85 -5.28 -32.70
CA LEU A 5 26.17 -5.44 -31.27
C LEU A 5 25.65 -4.26 -30.42
N ILE A 6 24.78 -4.65 -29.47
CA ILE A 6 24.52 -4.09 -28.13
C ILE A 6 23.85 -2.70 -28.02
N ASP A 7 22.52 -2.70 -27.93
CA ASP A 7 21.81 -1.69 -27.13
C ASP A 7 21.86 -2.12 -25.66
N SER A 8 22.71 -1.45 -24.89
CA SER A 8 22.72 -1.47 -23.44
C SER A 8 21.65 -0.50 -22.92
N ASN A 9 21.00 -0.86 -21.81
CA ASN A 9 20.02 -0.08 -21.03
C ASN A 9 18.59 -0.26 -21.55
N ASN A 10 17.88 -1.35 -21.25
CA ASN A 10 17.33 -1.72 -19.93
C ASN A 10 17.27 -0.57 -18.92
N GLU A 11 16.18 0.20 -18.97
CA GLU A 11 15.66 0.90 -17.79
C GLU A 11 14.13 1.02 -17.88
N SER A 12 13.46 0.42 -16.88
CA SER A 12 12.15 0.78 -16.35
C SER A 12 10.85 0.35 -17.08
N ILE A 13 10.65 -0.95 -17.25
CA ILE A 13 9.31 -1.53 -17.13
C ILE A 13 9.04 -1.76 -15.64
N LEU A 14 8.53 -0.76 -14.91
CA LEU A 14 7.84 -0.96 -13.63
C LEU A 14 6.82 0.17 -13.41
N ASN A 15 5.69 0.09 -14.10
CA ASN A 15 4.47 0.78 -13.66
C ASN A 15 3.60 -0.20 -12.88
N VAL A 16 4.13 -0.70 -11.76
CA VAL A 16 3.40 -1.49 -10.75
C VAL A 16 3.23 -0.58 -9.54
N LYS A 17 2.23 0.31 -9.58
CA LYS A 17 1.85 1.15 -8.44
C LYS A 17 0.58 0.56 -7.84
N ASN A 18 0.69 0.07 -6.60
CA ASN A 18 -0.36 -0.48 -5.71
C ASN A 18 -0.67 -1.98 -5.70
N ASP A 19 0.33 -2.85 -5.87
CA ASP A 19 0.17 -4.29 -5.55
C ASP A 19 0.95 -4.63 -4.28
N ALA A 20 0.29 -4.69 -3.12
CA ALA A 20 0.94 -5.02 -1.84
C ALA A 20 1.64 -6.40 -1.86
N VAL A 21 1.20 -7.33 -2.71
CA VAL A 21 1.82 -8.65 -2.88
C VAL A 21 3.11 -8.60 -3.70
N GLY A 22 3.08 -7.85 -4.82
CA GLY A 22 4.19 -7.77 -5.76
C GLY A 22 5.41 -7.05 -5.18
N SER A 23 5.18 -6.01 -4.37
CA SER A 23 6.28 -5.21 -3.79
C SER A 23 7.01 -5.90 -2.64
N MET A 24 6.39 -6.88 -1.95
CA MET A 24 6.96 -7.53 -0.76
C MET A 24 7.60 -8.90 -1.05
N GLY A 25 7.64 -9.32 -2.32
CA GLY A 25 8.19 -10.62 -2.71
C GLY A 25 7.36 -11.81 -2.21
N ILE A 26 6.08 -11.60 -1.91
CA ILE A 26 5.15 -12.66 -1.52
C ILE A 26 4.51 -13.19 -2.80
N ALA A 27 4.55 -14.51 -3.02
CA ALA A 27 3.88 -15.10 -4.18
C ALA A 27 2.35 -15.06 -3.98
N PRO A 28 1.56 -14.80 -5.03
CA PRO A 28 0.10 -14.82 -4.92
C PRO A 28 -0.43 -16.20 -4.52
N TYR A 29 -1.48 -16.23 -3.70
CA TYR A 29 -2.20 -17.43 -3.28
C TYR A 29 -2.72 -18.22 -4.49
N GLN A 30 -2.74 -19.54 -4.33
CA GLN A 30 -3.23 -20.49 -5.33
C GLN A 30 -4.43 -21.22 -4.73
N GLU A 31 -5.61 -20.80 -5.15
CA GLU A 31 -6.87 -21.39 -4.70
C GLU A 31 -6.99 -22.84 -5.20
N THR A 32 -7.52 -23.70 -4.33
CA THR A 32 -7.83 -25.10 -4.66
C THR A 32 -9.32 -25.26 -4.96
N GLU A 33 -9.68 -26.24 -5.79
CA GLU A 33 -11.08 -26.45 -6.18
C GLU A 33 -11.94 -26.85 -4.98
N GLY A 34 -13.04 -26.13 -4.75
CA GLY A 34 -13.96 -26.39 -3.63
C GLY A 34 -13.47 -25.90 -2.27
N GLU A 35 -12.41 -25.09 -2.24
CA GLU A 35 -11.91 -24.47 -1.02
C GLU A 35 -12.90 -23.46 -0.44
N GLU A 36 -13.11 -23.51 0.88
CA GLU A 36 -13.97 -22.55 1.57
C GLU A 36 -13.30 -21.17 1.64
N TYR A 37 -14.08 -20.12 1.36
CA TYR A 37 -13.62 -18.74 1.41
C TYR A 37 -13.20 -18.34 2.84
N MET A 38 -12.08 -17.62 2.96
CA MET A 38 -11.51 -17.16 4.23
C MET A 38 -11.24 -18.27 5.25
N ASN A 39 -10.82 -19.45 4.76
CA ASN A 39 -10.27 -20.48 5.61
C ASN A 39 -8.92 -20.08 6.24
N GLU A 40 -8.38 -20.95 7.10
CA GLU A 40 -7.12 -20.74 7.83
C GLU A 40 -5.92 -20.42 6.93
N GLN A 41 -5.80 -21.06 5.75
CA GLN A 41 -4.69 -20.86 4.82
C GLN A 41 -4.77 -19.49 4.14
N GLN A 42 -5.97 -19.09 3.69
CA GLN A 42 -6.19 -17.77 3.11
C GLN A 42 -5.96 -16.66 4.15
N ARG A 43 -6.44 -16.84 5.38
CA ARG A 43 -6.20 -15.90 6.48
C ARG A 43 -4.72 -15.76 6.80
N ALA A 44 -4.00 -16.86 6.95
CA ALA A 44 -2.55 -16.84 7.19
C ALA A 44 -1.78 -16.18 6.04
N HIS A 45 -2.23 -16.36 4.80
CA HIS A 45 -1.63 -15.68 3.64
C HIS A 45 -1.80 -14.16 3.71
N ILE A 46 -3.02 -13.68 3.98
CA ILE A 46 -3.30 -12.24 4.11
C ILE A 46 -2.59 -11.65 5.33
N GLU A 47 -2.54 -12.37 6.46
CA GLU A 47 -1.79 -11.95 7.65
C GLU A 47 -0.31 -11.70 7.32
N LYS A 48 0.31 -12.64 6.59
CA LYS A 48 1.70 -12.51 6.15
C LYS A 48 1.91 -11.25 5.30
N ILE A 49 0.97 -10.93 4.40
CA ILE A 49 1.03 -9.71 3.58
C ILE A 49 0.93 -8.47 4.46
N LEU A 50 -0.07 -8.41 5.36
CA LEU A 50 -0.28 -7.27 6.26
C LEU A 50 0.93 -7.01 7.15
N LEU A 51 1.51 -8.06 7.76
CA LEU A 51 2.69 -7.95 8.61
C LEU A 51 3.94 -7.53 7.85
N ALA A 52 4.16 -8.06 6.64
CA ALA A 52 5.27 -7.65 5.78
C ALA A 52 5.12 -6.18 5.36
N TRP A 53 3.91 -5.75 5.04
CA TRP A 53 3.64 -4.36 4.69
C TRP A 53 3.85 -3.40 5.86
N MET A 54 3.32 -3.75 7.03
CA MET A 54 3.50 -2.97 8.25
C MET A 54 4.98 -2.75 8.55
N ARG A 55 5.78 -3.81 8.46
CA ARG A 55 7.24 -3.74 8.67
C ARG A 55 7.90 -2.76 7.69
N SER A 56 7.60 -2.88 6.39
CA SER A 56 8.14 -2.00 5.36
C SER A 56 7.81 -0.53 5.64
N LEU A 57 6.56 -0.23 6.01
CA LEU A 57 6.14 1.14 6.33
C LEU A 57 6.82 1.67 7.60
N MET A 58 7.01 0.84 8.62
CA MET A 58 7.72 1.24 9.83
C MET A 58 9.19 1.57 9.52
N GLU A 59 9.86 0.76 8.68
CA GLU A 59 11.22 1.01 8.22
C GLU A 59 11.33 2.28 7.36
N GLU A 60 10.33 2.60 6.55
CA GLU A 60 10.26 3.87 5.78
C GLU A 60 10.08 5.09 6.69
N VAL A 61 9.17 5.00 7.67
CA VAL A 61 8.96 6.08 8.66
C VAL A 61 10.24 6.35 9.45
N ASP A 62 10.93 5.32 9.93
CA ASP A 62 12.16 5.46 10.72
C ASP A 62 13.31 6.06 9.90
N ARG A 63 13.45 5.65 8.63
CA ARG A 63 14.43 6.24 7.70
C ARG A 63 14.16 7.72 7.45
N THR A 64 12.90 8.08 7.17
CA THR A 64 12.52 9.47 6.90
C THR A 64 12.76 10.34 8.14
N VAL A 65 12.42 9.86 9.33
CA VAL A 65 12.70 10.59 10.59
C VAL A 65 14.19 10.81 10.81
N SER A 66 15.03 9.83 10.44
CA SER A 66 16.49 9.96 10.56
C SER A 66 17.03 10.98 9.57
N HIS A 67 16.59 10.93 8.30
CA HIS A 67 16.93 11.89 7.25
C HIS A 67 16.60 13.33 7.67
N MET A 68 15.36 13.57 8.11
CA MET A 68 14.90 14.87 8.60
C MET A 68 15.76 15.42 9.75
N LYS A 69 16.25 14.56 10.65
CA LYS A 69 17.11 15.00 11.76
C LYS A 69 18.50 15.41 11.29
N GLU A 70 19.06 14.67 10.33
CA GLU A 70 20.36 14.98 9.75
C GLU A 70 20.31 16.30 8.97
N GLU A 71 19.29 16.48 8.14
CA GLU A 71 19.09 17.72 7.40
C GLU A 71 18.84 18.93 8.31
N ALA A 72 18.07 18.77 9.39
CA ALA A 72 17.83 19.84 10.35
C ALA A 72 19.08 20.22 11.16
N ALA A 73 20.05 19.31 11.29
CA ALA A 73 21.33 19.58 11.92
C ALA A 73 22.31 20.33 10.99
N ASN A 74 22.06 20.29 9.68
CA ASN A 74 22.85 20.99 8.68
C ASN A 74 22.29 22.42 8.49
N PHE A 75 23.10 23.43 8.82
CA PHE A 75 22.70 24.82 8.60
C PHE A 75 22.69 25.14 7.09
N ALA A 76 21.50 25.22 6.52
CA ALA A 76 21.32 25.68 5.14
C ALA A 76 21.76 27.15 4.99
N ASP A 77 22.40 27.47 3.88
CA ASP A 77 22.61 28.87 3.47
C ASP A 77 21.24 29.54 3.26
N PRO A 78 21.10 30.86 3.49
CA PRO A 78 19.87 31.59 3.21
C PRO A 78 19.24 31.33 1.84
N ASN A 79 20.03 31.04 0.81
CA ASN A 79 19.52 30.73 -0.54
C ASN A 79 18.87 29.33 -0.64
N ASP A 80 19.32 28.37 0.15
CA ASP A 80 18.84 26.98 0.10
C ASP A 80 17.73 26.68 1.12
N ARG A 81 17.53 27.57 2.09
CA ARG A 81 16.52 27.42 3.15
C ARG A 81 15.12 27.21 2.61
N ALA A 82 14.73 27.94 1.55
CA ALA A 82 13.39 27.81 0.99
C ALA A 82 13.15 26.42 0.38
N SER A 83 14.14 25.87 -0.33
CA SER A 83 14.07 24.53 -0.92
C SER A 83 14.01 23.45 0.16
N GLN A 84 14.84 23.57 1.20
CA GLN A 84 14.83 22.66 2.34
C GLN A 84 13.47 22.65 3.04
N GLU A 85 12.89 23.82 3.35
CA GLU A 85 11.58 23.90 3.99
C GLU A 85 10.46 23.23 3.16
N GLU A 86 10.52 23.32 1.84
CA GLU A 86 9.57 22.64 0.95
C GLU A 86 9.72 21.11 1.02
N GLU A 87 10.96 20.61 0.97
CA GLU A 87 11.28 19.18 1.08
C GLU A 87 10.78 18.60 2.41
N PHE A 88 11.08 19.26 3.53
CA PHE A 88 10.57 18.89 4.86
C PHE A 88 9.04 18.82 4.90
N SER A 89 8.36 19.80 4.27
CA SER A 89 6.90 19.84 4.22
C SER A 89 6.32 18.65 3.45
N LEU A 90 6.96 18.24 2.36
CA LEU A 90 6.57 17.07 1.57
C LEU A 90 6.80 15.77 2.37
N GLU A 91 7.97 15.61 3.00
CA GLU A 91 8.28 14.44 3.83
C GLU A 91 7.30 14.27 5.00
N LEU A 92 6.97 15.37 5.71
CA LEU A 92 5.98 15.35 6.79
C LEU A 92 4.62 14.85 6.32
N ARG A 93 4.16 15.30 5.16
CA ARG A 93 2.87 14.87 4.57
C ARG A 93 2.89 13.40 4.18
N THR A 94 4.00 12.91 3.64
CA THR A 94 4.18 11.50 3.28
C THR A 94 4.14 10.63 4.52
N ARG A 95 4.93 10.97 5.55
CA ARG A 95 4.96 10.27 6.83
C ARG A 95 3.59 10.22 7.50
N ASP A 96 2.83 11.31 7.47
CA ASP A 96 1.48 11.33 8.06
C ASP A 96 0.50 10.40 7.31
N ARG A 97 0.70 10.18 6.00
CA ARG A 97 -0.07 9.19 5.23
C ARG A 97 0.34 7.77 5.58
N GLU A 98 1.63 7.50 5.70
CA GLU A 98 2.18 6.19 6.12
C GLU A 98 1.70 5.80 7.51
N ARG A 99 1.74 6.72 8.49
CA ARG A 99 1.22 6.47 9.85
C ARG A 99 -0.27 6.15 9.85
N LYS A 100 -1.07 6.85 9.03
CA LYS A 100 -2.50 6.52 8.86
C LYS A 100 -2.70 5.16 8.21
N LEU A 101 -1.82 4.76 7.30
CA LEU A 101 -1.88 3.47 6.65
C LEU A 101 -1.49 2.32 7.59
N ILE A 102 -0.47 2.51 8.43
CA ILE A 102 -0.11 1.57 9.51
C ILE A 102 -1.32 1.30 10.40
N LYS A 103 -2.04 2.35 10.84
CA LYS A 103 -3.29 2.16 11.61
C LYS A 103 -4.34 1.32 10.89
N LYS A 104 -4.53 1.53 9.58
CA LYS A 104 -5.46 0.71 8.79
C LYS A 104 -5.02 -0.74 8.67
N ILE A 105 -3.71 -1.01 8.71
CA ILE A 105 -3.17 -2.37 8.71
C ILE A 105 -3.41 -3.02 10.08
N GLU A 106 -3.20 -2.29 11.18
CA GLU A 106 -3.54 -2.75 12.53
C GLU A 106 -5.03 -3.11 12.63
N ASP A 107 -5.92 -2.23 12.14
CA ASP A 107 -7.37 -2.48 12.10
C ASP A 107 -7.73 -3.71 11.22
N ALA A 108 -7.00 -3.91 10.11
CA ALA A 108 -7.20 -5.07 9.25
C ALA A 108 -6.76 -6.38 9.93
N LEU A 109 -5.62 -6.36 10.64
CA LEU A 109 -5.14 -7.49 11.44
C LEU A 109 -6.12 -7.83 12.57
N GLU A 110 -6.74 -6.83 13.20
CA GLU A 110 -7.77 -7.05 14.21
C GLU A 110 -8.99 -7.76 13.63
N ARG A 111 -9.55 -7.24 12.53
CA ARG A 111 -10.69 -7.88 11.84
C ARG A 111 -10.37 -9.29 11.35
N LEU A 112 -9.12 -9.55 10.96
CA LEU A 112 -8.68 -10.89 10.54
C LEU A 112 -8.80 -11.91 11.68
N ARG A 113 -8.67 -11.47 12.94
CA ARG A 113 -8.85 -12.31 14.14
C ARG A 113 -10.33 -12.52 14.48
N ASP A 114 -11.18 -11.52 14.26
CA ASP A 114 -12.57 -11.50 14.71
C ASP A 114 -13.58 -12.12 13.70
N GLU A 115 -13.12 -13.03 12.83
CA GLU A 115 -13.88 -13.71 11.76
C GLU A 115 -14.51 -12.81 10.66
N ASP A 116 -14.74 -11.53 10.89
CA ASP A 116 -15.43 -10.58 9.97
C ASP A 116 -14.60 -10.10 8.76
N PHE A 117 -13.34 -10.55 8.63
CA PHE A 117 -12.49 -10.16 7.51
C PHE A 117 -12.89 -10.81 6.18
N GLY A 118 -12.74 -10.06 5.09
CA GLY A 118 -12.98 -10.54 3.72
C GLY A 118 -14.35 -10.16 3.16
N TYR A 119 -15.27 -9.66 3.97
CA TYR A 119 -16.61 -9.29 3.51
C TYR A 119 -16.77 -7.77 3.35
N CYS A 120 -17.61 -7.37 2.40
CA CYS A 120 -17.93 -5.97 2.15
C CYS A 120 -18.77 -5.39 3.28
N GLU A 121 -18.28 -4.35 3.95
CA GLU A 121 -19.00 -3.67 5.04
C GLU A 121 -20.34 -3.04 4.61
N ALA A 122 -20.53 -2.78 3.31
CA ALA A 122 -21.74 -2.14 2.79
C ALA A 122 -22.83 -3.12 2.34
N CYS A 123 -22.47 -4.31 1.86
CA CYS A 123 -23.45 -5.26 1.30
C CYS A 123 -23.25 -6.72 1.72
N GLY A 124 -22.23 -7.03 2.52
CA GLY A 124 -21.95 -8.36 3.06
C GLY A 124 -21.37 -9.36 2.07
N VAL A 125 -21.19 -9.01 0.80
CA VAL A 125 -20.63 -9.93 -0.21
C VAL A 125 -19.13 -10.11 -0.01
N GLU A 126 -18.62 -11.26 -0.42
CA GLU A 126 -17.19 -11.57 -0.42
C GLU A 126 -16.39 -10.56 -1.25
N ILE A 127 -15.24 -10.16 -0.71
CA ILE A 127 -14.23 -9.39 -1.42
C ILE A 127 -13.27 -10.39 -2.05
N GLY A 128 -13.17 -10.40 -3.37
CA GLY A 128 -12.32 -11.37 -4.08
C GLY A 128 -10.88 -11.41 -3.55
N LEU A 129 -10.34 -12.63 -3.39
CA LEU A 129 -9.04 -12.86 -2.77
C LEU A 129 -7.91 -12.07 -3.45
N ARG A 130 -7.87 -12.07 -4.79
CA ARG A 130 -6.92 -11.25 -5.58
C ARG A 130 -6.96 -9.76 -5.25
N ARG A 131 -8.14 -9.24 -4.88
CA ARG A 131 -8.29 -7.84 -4.48
C ARG A 131 -7.76 -7.60 -3.08
N LEU A 132 -7.99 -8.53 -2.15
CA LEU A 132 -7.42 -8.47 -0.80
C LEU A 132 -5.91 -8.63 -0.82
N GLU A 133 -5.38 -9.46 -1.71
CA GLU A 133 -3.95 -9.53 -2.01
C GLU A 133 -3.40 -8.15 -2.42
N ALA A 134 -3.98 -7.54 -3.47
CA ALA A 134 -3.52 -6.24 -3.94
C ALA A 134 -3.69 -5.13 -2.88
N ARG A 135 -4.80 -5.17 -2.12
CA ARG A 135 -5.15 -4.17 -1.12
C ARG A 135 -5.79 -4.81 0.12
N PRO A 136 -4.99 -5.30 1.09
CA PRO A 136 -5.48 -6.10 2.23
C PRO A 136 -6.20 -5.26 3.30
N THR A 137 -6.13 -3.93 3.18
CA THR A 137 -6.88 -3.00 4.03
C THR A 137 -8.25 -2.63 3.45
N ALA A 138 -8.64 -3.18 2.30
CA ALA A 138 -9.89 -2.84 1.66
C ALA A 138 -11.10 -3.42 2.42
N THR A 139 -12.15 -2.62 2.58
CA THR A 139 -13.34 -3.00 3.38
C THR A 139 -14.64 -3.08 2.58
N LEU A 140 -14.62 -2.63 1.32
CA LEU A 140 -15.75 -2.66 0.41
C LEU A 140 -15.45 -3.59 -0.76
N CYS A 141 -16.45 -4.20 -1.38
CA CYS A 141 -16.30 -4.85 -2.69
C CYS A 141 -16.07 -3.81 -3.81
N ILE A 142 -15.75 -4.28 -5.02
CA ILE A 142 -15.47 -3.39 -6.16
C ILE A 142 -16.67 -2.51 -6.53
N ASP A 143 -17.88 -3.07 -6.51
CA ASP A 143 -19.10 -2.35 -6.89
C ASP A 143 -19.43 -1.24 -5.87
N CYS A 144 -19.44 -1.57 -4.58
CA CYS A 144 -19.66 -0.60 -3.52
C CYS A 144 -18.58 0.48 -3.50
N LYS A 145 -17.32 0.12 -3.78
CA LYS A 145 -16.25 1.11 -3.86
C LYS A 145 -16.43 2.05 -5.04
N THR A 146 -16.78 1.52 -6.21
CA THR A 146 -17.06 2.30 -7.42
C THR A 146 -18.22 3.26 -7.20
N LEU A 147 -19.29 2.80 -6.55
CA LEU A 147 -20.44 3.63 -6.22
C LEU A 147 -20.06 4.77 -5.24
N SER A 148 -19.25 4.48 -4.22
CA SER A 148 -18.74 5.51 -3.30
C SER A 148 -17.96 6.59 -4.05
N GLU A 149 -17.08 6.21 -4.97
CA GLU A 149 -16.26 7.13 -5.75
C GLU A 149 -17.07 7.99 -6.72
N ILE A 150 -18.16 7.46 -7.28
CA ILE A 150 -19.11 8.26 -8.09
C ILE A 150 -19.80 9.31 -7.21
N LYS A 151 -20.30 8.92 -6.03
CA LYS A 151 -20.96 9.85 -5.10
C LYS A 151 -20.01 10.94 -4.60
N GLU A 152 -18.78 10.57 -4.25
CA GLU A 152 -17.74 11.51 -3.82
C GLU A 152 -17.46 12.57 -4.89
N ARG A 153 -17.36 12.18 -6.16
CA ARG A 153 -17.14 13.12 -7.28
C ARG A 153 -18.32 14.06 -7.50
N GLN A 154 -19.56 13.57 -7.38
CA GLN A 154 -20.76 14.40 -7.52
C GLN A 154 -20.87 15.44 -6.39
N ASN A 155 -20.53 15.05 -5.17
CA ASN A 155 -20.59 15.93 -4.01
C ASN A 155 -19.49 17.00 -4.00
N GLN A 156 -18.32 16.74 -4.59
CA GLN A 156 -17.22 17.73 -4.67
C GLN A 156 -17.43 18.80 -5.75
N GLY A 157 -18.38 18.59 -6.66
CA GLY A 157 -18.76 19.56 -7.70
C GLY A 157 -19.98 20.42 -7.34
N SER A 158 -20.55 20.26 -6.14
CA SER A 158 -21.73 20.99 -5.64
C SER A 158 -21.36 22.08 -4.64
#